data_AF-A0A7Y8I996-F1
#
_entry.id   AF-A0A7Y8I996-F1
#
_cell.length_a   1.000
_cell.length_b   1.000
_cell.length_c   1.000
_cell.angle_alpha   90.00
_cell.angle_beta   90.00
_cell.angle_gamma   90.00
#
_symmetry.space_group_name_H-M   'P 1'
#
loop_
_entity.id
_entity.type
_entity.pdbx_description
1 polymer ?
#
loop_
_entity_poly.entity_id
_entity_poly.type
_entity_poly.pdbx_seq_one_letter_code
_entity_poly.pdbx_strand_id
1 'polypeptide(L)'
;MNTLDKINIALIGGTGYTGKELLKLLATHPNVGRIEIYALSTAGHSVLDIFPELCGSVEDIQIKSINNLDYNEDLYFTALPHGETLNYIPHLIAEGKKVIDIGGDYRLASSALYKQWYGFEHTSYELLKTKVYGLADVLEDSDYKYDLIANPGCYPTATLIPLLPIVEHFADDIIAVSTVAYSGVSGAGKSAKAELMMAEMFGNVKAYNLNKHRHEP
;
A
#
# COMPACT_ATOMS: atom_id res chain seq x y z
N MET A 1 6.80 25.26 -21.80
CA MET A 1 5.76 24.52 -21.05
C MET A 1 6.31 24.29 -19.66
N ASN A 2 5.59 24.77 -18.64
CA ASN A 2 6.07 24.89 -17.26
C ASN A 2 6.64 23.57 -16.73
N THR A 3 7.86 23.60 -16.21
CA THR A 3 8.34 22.61 -15.26
C THR A 3 7.35 22.59 -14.11
N LEU A 4 6.51 21.56 -14.01
CA LEU A 4 5.76 21.30 -12.78
C LEU A 4 6.77 21.31 -11.64
N ASP A 5 6.50 22.09 -10.58
CA ASP A 5 7.31 22.02 -9.37
C ASP A 5 7.38 20.55 -8.93
N LYS A 6 8.58 20.08 -8.61
CA LYS A 6 8.79 18.70 -8.21
C LYS A 6 8.01 18.41 -6.93
N ILE A 7 7.40 17.23 -6.85
CA ILE A 7 6.58 16.76 -5.73
C ILE A 7 7.51 16.24 -4.63
N ASN A 8 7.36 16.76 -3.42
CA ASN A 8 8.03 16.23 -2.23
C ASN A 8 7.17 15.14 -1.61
N ILE A 9 7.80 14.04 -1.24
CA ILE A 9 7.13 12.82 -0.82
C ILE A 9 7.60 12.40 0.57
N ALA A 10 6.66 11.99 1.42
CA ALA A 10 6.94 11.31 2.67
C ALA A 10 6.43 9.86 2.65
N LEU A 11 7.28 8.91 3.04
CA LEU A 11 6.95 7.49 3.21
C LEU A 11 6.81 7.18 4.69
N ILE A 12 5.59 6.92 5.15
CA ILE A 12 5.29 6.53 6.52
C ILE A 12 5.23 5.00 6.59
N GLY A 13 6.19 4.36 7.26
CA GLY A 13 6.31 2.89 7.32
C GLY A 13 7.11 2.28 6.16
N GLY A 14 7.92 3.07 5.45
CA GLY A 14 8.63 2.67 4.22
C GLY A 14 9.76 1.64 4.34
N THR A 15 9.94 0.95 5.47
CA THR A 15 11.08 0.05 5.73
C THR A 15 10.78 -1.45 5.59
N GLY A 16 9.59 -1.78 5.10
CA GLY A 16 9.24 -3.13 4.62
C GLY A 16 9.55 -3.35 3.13
N TYR A 17 9.18 -4.51 2.59
CA TYR A 17 9.45 -4.85 1.18
C TYR A 17 8.74 -3.92 0.19
N THR A 18 7.48 -3.53 0.46
CA THR A 18 6.76 -2.63 -0.45
C THR A 18 7.36 -1.22 -0.45
N GLY A 19 7.78 -0.72 0.71
CA GLY A 19 8.49 0.55 0.82
C GLY A 19 9.82 0.54 0.07
N LYS A 20 10.55 -0.59 0.09
CA LYS A 20 11.77 -0.80 -0.70
C LYS A 20 11.53 -0.63 -2.21
N GLU A 21 10.51 -1.32 -2.74
CA GLU A 21 10.19 -1.25 -4.17
C GLU A 21 9.65 0.13 -4.55
N LEU A 22 8.82 0.75 -3.70
CA LEU A 22 8.36 2.12 -3.90
C LEU A 22 9.54 3.10 -3.96
N LEU A 23 10.51 2.98 -3.04
CA LEU A 23 11.68 3.85 -3.03
C LEU A 23 12.47 3.77 -4.34
N LYS A 24 12.65 2.56 -4.90
CA LYS A 24 13.31 2.37 -6.20
C LYS A 24 12.56 3.07 -7.33
N LEU A 25 11.22 2.98 -7.34
CA LEU A 25 10.39 3.66 -8.33
C LEU A 25 10.49 5.19 -8.19
N LEU A 26 10.34 5.70 -6.98
CA LEU A 26 10.36 7.14 -6.71
C LEU A 26 11.74 7.78 -6.97
N ALA A 27 12.82 7.08 -6.64
CA ALA A 27 14.18 7.57 -6.84
C ALA A 27 14.52 7.88 -8.32
N THR A 28 13.79 7.28 -9.25
CA THR A 28 13.99 7.48 -10.70
C THR A 28 12.87 8.30 -11.36
N HIS A 29 11.85 8.71 -10.60
CA HIS A 29 10.69 9.38 -11.16
C HIS A 29 10.97 10.88 -11.42
N PRO A 30 10.77 11.39 -12.66
CA PRO A 30 11.24 12.72 -13.07
C PRO A 30 10.60 13.88 -12.29
N ASN A 31 9.37 13.69 -11.80
CA ASN A 31 8.62 14.71 -11.05
C ASN A 31 8.84 14.62 -9.54
N VAL A 32 9.69 13.71 -9.04
CA VAL A 32 9.97 13.61 -7.60
C VAL A 32 11.13 14.54 -7.23
N GLY A 33 10.89 15.31 -6.17
CA GLY A 33 11.83 16.27 -5.58
C GLY A 33 12.62 15.64 -4.45
N ARG A 34 12.11 15.80 -3.23
CA ARG A 34 12.67 15.19 -2.02
C ARG A 34 11.84 13.98 -1.59
N ILE A 35 12.52 12.97 -1.05
CA ILE A 35 11.88 11.84 -0.38
C ILE A 35 12.29 11.86 1.09
N GLU A 36 11.30 11.83 1.98
CA GLU A 36 11.48 11.63 3.41
C GLU A 36 10.90 10.27 3.83
N ILE A 37 11.51 9.63 4.82
CA ILE A 37 11.07 8.34 5.34
C ILE A 37 10.89 8.43 6.84
N TYR A 38 9.72 7.99 7.31
CA TYR A 38 9.34 7.96 8.71
C TYR A 38 9.04 6.53 9.13
N ALA A 39 9.61 6.10 10.26
CA ALA A 39 9.34 4.80 10.85
C ALA A 39 9.44 4.87 12.37
N LEU A 40 8.98 3.82 13.04
CA LEU A 40 9.11 3.69 14.49
C LEU A 40 10.37 2.90 14.87
N SER A 41 10.44 1.62 14.47
CA SER A 41 11.49 0.69 14.89
C SER A 41 12.84 0.91 14.23
N THR A 42 12.88 1.54 13.05
CA THR A 42 14.10 1.77 12.27
C THR A 42 14.51 3.24 12.25
N ALA A 43 13.91 4.08 13.11
CA ALA A 43 14.30 5.49 13.23
C ALA A 43 15.75 5.62 13.67
N GLY A 44 16.48 6.56 13.07
CA GLY A 44 17.91 6.79 13.34
C GLY A 44 18.87 5.93 12.52
N HIS A 45 18.37 4.96 11.75
CA HIS A 45 19.12 4.27 10.72
C HIS A 45 19.00 4.98 9.37
N SER A 46 19.90 4.66 8.44
CA SER A 46 19.77 5.07 7.05
C SER A 46 19.05 4.00 6.20
N VAL A 47 18.62 4.34 4.99
CA VAL A 47 18.06 3.37 4.05
C VAL A 47 19.05 2.23 3.76
N LEU A 48 20.33 2.55 3.57
CA LEU A 48 21.35 1.55 3.24
C LEU A 48 21.73 0.66 4.42
N ASP A 49 21.50 1.09 5.67
CA ASP A 49 21.57 0.19 6.84
C ASP A 49 20.51 -0.92 6.75
N ILE A 50 19.32 -0.58 6.24
CA ILE A 50 18.15 -1.48 6.18
C ILE A 50 18.14 -2.31 4.89
N PHE A 51 18.63 -1.74 3.80
CA PHE A 51 18.65 -2.28 2.44
C PHE A 51 20.00 -1.98 1.74
N PRO A 52 21.10 -2.63 2.17
CA PRO A 52 22.43 -2.37 1.62
C PRO A 52 22.52 -2.69 0.12
N GLU A 53 21.64 -3.55 -0.39
CA GLU A 53 21.57 -3.88 -1.81
C GLU A 53 21.15 -2.70 -2.71
N LEU A 54 20.63 -1.62 -2.14
CA LEU A 54 20.21 -0.43 -2.89
C LEU A 54 21.35 0.60 -3.09
N CYS A 55 22.55 0.32 -2.58
CA CYS A 55 23.70 1.20 -2.73
C CYS A 55 23.95 1.54 -4.22
N GLY A 56 24.06 2.83 -4.52
CA GLY A 56 24.22 3.35 -5.89
C GLY A 56 22.94 3.35 -6.74
N SER A 57 21.83 2.80 -6.26
CA SER A 57 20.52 2.85 -6.93
C SER A 57 19.57 3.89 -6.33
N VAL A 58 19.75 4.23 -5.05
CA VAL A 58 18.96 5.22 -4.32
C VAL A 58 19.88 6.07 -3.44
N GLU A 59 19.43 7.27 -3.06
CA GLU A 59 20.11 8.08 -2.05
C GLU A 59 20.04 7.42 -0.67
N ASP A 60 21.07 7.62 0.15
CA ASP A 60 21.08 7.10 1.52
C ASP A 60 20.33 8.02 2.47
N ILE A 61 19.01 7.89 2.47
CA ILE A 61 18.09 8.74 3.23
C ILE A 61 18.10 8.33 4.71
N GLN A 62 18.21 9.32 5.61
CA GLN A 62 18.06 9.10 7.06
C GLN A 62 16.59 8.86 7.42
N ILE A 63 16.31 7.81 8.16
CA ILE A 63 14.96 7.44 8.59
C ILE A 63 14.61 8.23 9.85
N LYS A 64 13.63 9.13 9.73
CA LYS A 64 13.13 9.93 10.84
C LYS A 64 12.17 9.12 11.70
N SER A 65 12.06 9.49 12.97
CA SER A 65 11.01 8.97 13.83
C SER A 65 9.65 9.49 13.37
N ILE A 66 8.65 8.61 13.28
CA ILE A 66 7.27 8.99 12.98
C ILE A 66 6.69 10.01 13.98
N ASN A 67 7.22 10.07 15.20
CA ASN A 67 6.83 11.07 16.20
C ASN A 67 7.30 12.49 15.84
N ASN A 68 8.20 12.63 14.88
CA ASN A 68 8.73 13.90 14.37
C ASN A 68 8.15 14.25 12.99
N LEU A 69 7.02 13.64 12.61
CA LEU A 69 6.33 13.95 11.36
C LEU A 69 5.84 15.41 11.39
N ASP A 70 6.30 16.23 10.46
CA ASP A 70 6.08 17.68 10.41
C ASP A 70 5.15 18.11 9.26
N TYR A 71 4.55 17.15 8.56
CA TYR A 71 3.45 17.32 7.60
C TYR A 71 3.73 18.34 6.46
N ASN A 72 4.99 18.53 6.08
CA ASN A 72 5.41 19.56 5.12
C ASN A 72 5.40 19.11 3.65
N GLU A 73 5.38 17.82 3.38
CA GLU A 73 5.40 17.22 2.04
C GLU A 73 4.06 17.38 1.32
N ASP A 74 4.11 17.18 0.00
CA ASP A 74 2.96 17.33 -0.90
C ASP A 74 2.14 16.03 -0.98
N LEU A 75 2.84 14.89 -0.97
CA LEU A 75 2.27 13.56 -1.11
C LEU A 75 2.82 12.59 -0.06
N TYR A 76 1.93 11.82 0.54
CA TYR A 76 2.26 10.83 1.56
C TYR A 76 1.92 9.43 1.07
N PHE A 77 2.88 8.51 1.19
CA PHE A 77 2.62 7.09 1.09
C PHE A 77 2.58 6.47 2.49
N THR A 78 1.57 5.67 2.78
CA THR A 78 1.51 4.90 4.03
C THR A 78 1.69 3.41 3.75
N ALA A 79 2.59 2.77 4.48
CA ALA A 79 2.91 1.35 4.40
C ALA A 79 3.02 0.75 5.82
N LEU A 80 2.01 1.03 6.64
CA LEU A 80 1.96 0.61 8.03
C LEU A 80 1.18 -0.70 8.20
N PRO A 81 1.33 -1.38 9.35
CA PRO A 81 0.45 -2.49 9.73
C PRO A 81 -1.03 -2.08 9.71
N HIS A 82 -1.91 -3.07 9.53
CA HIS A 82 -3.35 -2.83 9.50
C HIS A 82 -3.87 -2.11 10.74
N GLY A 83 -4.68 -1.08 10.53
CA GLY A 83 -5.27 -0.21 11.55
C GLY A 83 -4.41 0.98 11.93
N GLU A 84 -3.09 0.95 11.70
CA GLU A 84 -2.18 2.02 12.13
C GLU A 84 -2.34 3.29 11.31
N THR A 85 -2.73 3.19 10.04
CA THR A 85 -2.87 4.36 9.16
C THR A 85 -4.04 5.26 9.58
N LEU A 86 -5.00 4.72 10.34
CA LEU A 86 -6.12 5.47 10.93
C LEU A 86 -5.67 6.59 11.86
N ASN A 87 -4.46 6.49 12.42
CA ASN A 87 -3.88 7.51 13.30
C ASN A 87 -3.30 8.71 12.53
N TYR A 88 -3.07 8.60 11.22
CA TYR A 88 -2.33 9.59 10.44
C TYR A 88 -3.13 10.15 9.27
N ILE A 89 -3.78 9.27 8.49
CA ILE A 89 -4.49 9.67 7.25
C ILE A 89 -5.58 10.71 7.49
N PRO A 90 -6.41 10.64 8.55
CA PRO A 90 -7.44 11.66 8.78
C PRO A 90 -6.88 13.06 8.95
N HIS A 91 -5.74 13.19 9.64
CA HIS A 91 -5.08 14.47 9.82
C HIS A 91 -4.44 14.95 8.51
N LEU A 92 -3.76 14.07 7.77
CA LEU A 92 -3.19 14.40 6.47
C LEU A 92 -4.23 14.95 5.49
N ILE A 93 -5.38 14.28 5.38
CA ILE A 93 -6.47 14.74 4.50
C ILE A 93 -7.07 16.06 5.00
N ALA A 94 -7.21 16.24 6.33
CA ALA A 94 -7.71 17.50 6.90
C ALA A 94 -6.77 18.70 6.62
N GLU A 95 -5.46 18.46 6.54
CA GLU A 95 -4.45 19.45 6.15
C GLU A 95 -4.34 19.62 4.62
N GLY A 96 -5.23 19.00 3.85
CA GLY A 96 -5.26 19.11 2.38
C GLY A 96 -4.12 18.36 1.67
N LYS A 97 -3.51 17.37 2.33
CA LYS A 97 -2.43 16.56 1.75
C LYS A 97 -2.99 15.43 0.89
N LYS A 98 -2.22 15.04 -0.12
CA LYS A 98 -2.51 13.84 -0.92
C LYS A 98 -1.91 12.62 -0.25
N VAL A 99 -2.65 11.52 -0.27
CA VAL A 99 -2.27 10.27 0.39
C VAL A 99 -2.52 9.07 -0.51
N ILE A 100 -1.51 8.20 -0.62
CA ILE A 100 -1.64 6.86 -1.22
C ILE A 100 -1.40 5.83 -0.11
N ASP A 101 -2.47 5.18 0.35
CA ASP A 101 -2.38 4.10 1.32
C ASP A 101 -2.07 2.77 0.64
N ILE A 102 -0.87 2.25 0.86
CA ILE A 102 -0.44 0.93 0.39
C ILE A 102 -1.06 -0.17 1.25
N GLY A 103 -1.48 0.16 2.46
CA GLY A 103 -2.14 -0.72 3.41
C GLY A 103 -3.53 -1.17 2.99
N GLY A 104 -4.19 -1.88 3.90
CA GLY A 104 -5.54 -2.41 3.69
C GLY A 104 -6.64 -1.52 4.26
N ASP A 105 -6.30 -0.40 4.88
CA ASP A 105 -7.17 0.26 5.85
C ASP A 105 -8.26 1.09 5.18
N TYR A 106 -8.10 1.50 3.91
CA TYR A 106 -9.11 2.28 3.18
C TYR A 106 -9.63 1.60 1.90
N ARG A 107 -9.35 0.31 1.71
CA ARG A 107 -9.78 -0.48 0.55
C ARG A 107 -11.28 -0.76 0.53
N LEU A 108 -11.86 -1.16 1.66
CA LEU A 108 -13.24 -1.64 1.74
C LEU A 108 -14.23 -0.49 1.85
N ALA A 109 -15.46 -0.72 1.37
CA ALA A 109 -16.47 0.33 1.27
C ALA A 109 -17.15 0.70 2.61
N SER A 110 -16.97 -0.09 3.69
CA SER A 110 -17.66 0.17 4.96
C SER A 110 -16.94 -0.37 6.18
N SER A 111 -17.17 0.25 7.33
CA SER A 111 -16.67 -0.22 8.63
C SER A 111 -17.17 -1.61 9.00
N ALA A 112 -18.39 -1.98 8.56
CA ALA A 112 -18.92 -3.32 8.81
C ALA A 112 -18.04 -4.41 8.18
N LEU A 113 -17.55 -4.17 6.95
CA LEU A 113 -16.61 -5.07 6.29
C LEU A 113 -15.25 -5.10 7.02
N TYR A 114 -14.76 -3.97 7.52
CA TYR A 114 -13.54 -3.94 8.34
C TYR A 114 -13.68 -4.76 9.63
N LYS A 115 -14.78 -4.60 10.35
CA LYS A 115 -15.07 -5.40 11.55
C LYS A 115 -15.08 -6.89 11.22
N GLN A 116 -15.71 -7.27 10.12
CA GLN A 116 -15.84 -8.67 9.69
C GLN A 116 -14.48 -9.28 9.26
N TRP A 117 -13.69 -8.56 8.46
CA TRP A 117 -12.53 -9.13 7.76
C TRP A 117 -11.18 -8.79 8.40
N TYR A 118 -11.09 -7.61 9.02
CA TYR A 118 -9.88 -7.12 9.67
C TYR A 118 -9.95 -7.19 11.20
N GLY A 119 -11.16 -7.29 11.78
CA GLY A 119 -11.36 -7.47 13.23
C GLY A 119 -11.27 -6.19 14.04
N PHE A 120 -11.32 -5.02 13.40
CA PHE A 120 -11.35 -3.72 14.07
C PHE A 120 -12.48 -2.84 13.52
N GLU A 121 -12.95 -1.90 14.33
CA GLU A 121 -13.87 -0.85 13.89
C GLU A 121 -13.10 0.24 13.18
N HIS A 122 -13.49 0.58 11.95
CA HIS A 122 -12.82 1.60 11.17
C HIS A 122 -13.31 2.99 11.61
N THR A 123 -12.41 3.82 12.12
CA THR A 123 -12.78 5.12 12.75
C THR A 123 -13.02 6.25 11.75
N SER A 124 -12.52 6.14 10.51
CA SER A 124 -12.62 7.20 9.50
C SER A 124 -13.73 6.93 8.48
N TYR A 125 -14.97 6.87 8.95
CA TYR A 125 -16.15 6.48 8.15
C TYR A 125 -16.36 7.32 6.89
N GLU A 126 -16.13 8.63 6.97
CA GLU A 126 -16.33 9.53 5.83
C GLU A 126 -15.26 9.33 4.75
N LEU A 127 -14.02 9.03 5.15
CA LEU A 127 -12.93 8.77 4.21
C LEU A 127 -13.12 7.48 3.41
N LEU A 128 -13.84 6.49 3.94
CA LEU A 128 -14.23 5.31 3.17
C LEU A 128 -15.14 5.65 1.98
N LYS A 129 -15.88 6.77 2.05
CA LYS A 129 -16.74 7.26 0.97
C LYS A 129 -16.00 8.21 0.01
N THR A 130 -14.97 8.89 0.50
CA THR A 130 -14.17 9.88 -0.25
C THR A 130 -12.75 9.38 -0.49
N LYS A 131 -12.64 8.19 -1.06
CA LYS A 131 -11.40 7.58 -1.51
C LYS A 131 -11.54 7.04 -2.92
N VAL A 132 -10.43 6.85 -3.61
CA VAL A 132 -10.35 6.11 -4.87
C VAL A 132 -9.73 4.74 -4.59
N TYR A 133 -10.34 3.65 -5.08
CA TYR A 133 -9.68 2.35 -5.08
C TYR A 133 -8.72 2.31 -6.27
N GLY A 134 -7.42 2.48 -6.03
CA GLY A 134 -6.43 2.85 -7.03
C GLY A 134 -5.98 1.72 -7.97
N LEU A 135 -6.91 0.99 -8.61
CA LEU A 135 -6.57 0.02 -9.64
C LEU A 135 -6.31 0.77 -10.97
N ALA A 136 -5.09 1.27 -11.13
CA ALA A 136 -4.73 2.19 -12.20
C ALA A 136 -5.07 1.71 -13.62
N ASP A 137 -5.00 0.39 -13.88
CA ASP A 137 -5.32 -0.20 -15.19
C ASP A 137 -6.77 -0.02 -15.63
N VAL A 138 -7.68 0.32 -14.71
CA VAL A 138 -9.12 0.50 -15.00
C VAL A 138 -9.64 1.89 -14.68
N LEU A 139 -8.77 2.79 -14.24
CA LEU A 139 -9.12 4.16 -13.89
C LEU A 139 -8.62 5.12 -14.96
N GLU A 140 -9.42 6.15 -15.22
CA GLU A 140 -9.02 7.31 -16.01
C GLU A 140 -8.53 8.44 -15.11
N ASP A 141 -7.83 9.42 -15.67
CA ASP A 141 -7.34 10.58 -14.92
C ASP A 141 -8.48 11.33 -14.19
N SER A 142 -9.69 11.33 -14.74
CA SER A 142 -10.88 11.94 -14.12
C SER A 142 -11.37 11.22 -12.87
N ASP A 143 -10.98 9.96 -12.64
CA ASP A 143 -11.40 9.20 -11.47
C ASP A 143 -10.65 9.61 -10.19
N TYR A 144 -9.47 10.23 -10.35
CA TYR A 144 -8.63 10.72 -9.24
C TYR A 144 -9.15 12.05 -8.65
N LYS A 145 -10.42 12.05 -8.26
CA LYS A 145 -11.15 13.22 -7.72
C LYS A 145 -11.01 13.44 -6.21
N TYR A 146 -10.37 12.50 -5.51
CA TYR A 146 -10.15 12.58 -4.06
C TYR A 146 -8.67 12.56 -3.75
N ASP A 147 -8.30 13.17 -2.62
CA ASP A 147 -6.91 13.22 -2.15
C ASP A 147 -6.44 11.93 -1.48
N LEU A 148 -7.33 10.95 -1.28
CA LEU A 148 -7.00 9.63 -0.74
C LEU A 148 -7.15 8.53 -1.81
N ILE A 149 -6.05 7.86 -2.10
CA ILE A 149 -6.01 6.66 -2.93
C ILE A 149 -5.73 5.46 -2.03
N ALA A 150 -6.65 4.51 -2.00
CA ALA A 150 -6.44 3.20 -1.40
C ALA A 150 -5.83 2.28 -2.46
N ASN A 151 -4.52 2.02 -2.36
CA ASN A 151 -3.82 1.14 -3.27
C ASN A 151 -4.37 -0.29 -3.12
N PRO A 152 -4.70 -0.98 -4.23
CA PRO A 152 -5.21 -2.35 -4.19
C PRO A 152 -4.24 -3.34 -3.52
N GLY A 153 -4.80 -4.47 -3.08
CA GLY A 153 -3.99 -5.62 -2.67
C GLY A 153 -3.45 -6.37 -3.88
N CYS A 154 -2.35 -7.10 -3.70
CA CYS A 154 -1.71 -7.84 -4.81
C CYS A 154 -2.63 -8.89 -5.47
N TYR A 155 -3.40 -9.67 -4.69
CA TYR A 155 -4.35 -10.62 -5.28
C TYR A 155 -5.56 -9.92 -5.93
N PRO A 156 -6.21 -8.92 -5.32
CA PRO A 156 -7.25 -8.15 -5.98
C PRO A 156 -6.78 -7.58 -7.30
N THR A 157 -5.57 -7.02 -7.38
CA THR A 157 -4.98 -6.58 -8.65
C THR A 157 -4.89 -7.72 -9.66
N ALA A 158 -4.27 -8.85 -9.29
CA ALA A 158 -4.09 -9.99 -10.19
C ALA A 158 -5.41 -10.64 -10.63
N THR A 159 -6.44 -10.61 -9.79
CA THR A 159 -7.76 -11.19 -10.06
C THR A 159 -8.67 -10.24 -10.84
N LEU A 160 -8.73 -8.96 -10.45
CA LEU A 160 -9.67 -8.01 -11.01
C LEU A 160 -9.29 -7.58 -12.43
N ILE A 161 -8.00 -7.37 -12.72
CA ILE A 161 -7.56 -6.95 -14.07
C ILE A 161 -8.11 -7.88 -15.17
N PRO A 162 -7.95 -9.22 -15.11
CA PRO A 162 -8.51 -10.10 -16.13
C PRO A 162 -10.03 -10.32 -15.99
N LEU A 163 -10.59 -10.15 -14.79
CA LEU A 163 -12.01 -10.44 -14.53
C LEU A 163 -12.94 -9.30 -14.95
N LEU A 164 -12.55 -8.05 -14.74
CA LEU A 164 -13.39 -6.88 -14.97
C LEU A 164 -13.93 -6.81 -16.41
N PRO A 165 -13.13 -7.02 -17.48
CA PRO A 165 -13.66 -7.04 -18.86
C PRO A 165 -14.67 -8.17 -19.11
N ILE A 166 -14.53 -9.32 -18.43
CA ILE A 166 -15.47 -10.43 -18.56
C ILE A 166 -16.80 -10.06 -17.89
N VAL A 167 -16.74 -9.50 -16.68
CA VAL A 167 -17.91 -9.06 -15.93
C VAL A 167 -18.66 -7.97 -16.68
N GLU A 168 -17.96 -7.02 -17.31
CA GLU A 168 -18.58 -5.93 -18.07
C GLU A 168 -19.47 -6.43 -19.22
N HIS A 169 -19.10 -7.53 -19.88
CA HIS A 169 -19.82 -8.05 -21.05
C HIS A 169 -20.73 -9.26 -20.75
N PHE A 170 -20.46 -10.00 -19.68
CA PHE A 170 -21.09 -11.30 -19.42
C PHE A 170 -21.56 -11.47 -17.96
N ALA A 171 -21.76 -10.37 -17.21
CA ALA A 171 -22.17 -10.45 -15.80
C ALA A 171 -23.36 -11.39 -15.54
N ASP A 172 -24.39 -11.34 -16.40
CA ASP A 172 -25.61 -12.13 -16.24
C ASP A 172 -25.39 -13.64 -16.45
N ASP A 173 -24.30 -14.04 -17.12
CA ASP A 173 -23.94 -15.44 -17.35
C ASP A 173 -23.01 -16.02 -16.26
N ILE A 174 -22.46 -15.17 -15.38
CA ILE A 174 -21.51 -15.58 -14.35
C ILE A 174 -22.26 -16.08 -13.11
N ILE A 175 -22.23 -17.40 -12.90
CA ILE A 175 -22.82 -18.04 -11.71
C ILE A 175 -21.89 -17.92 -10.49
N ALA A 176 -20.57 -18.07 -10.70
CA ALA A 176 -19.57 -18.00 -9.66
C ALA A 176 -18.19 -17.71 -10.24
N VAL A 177 -17.35 -17.02 -9.45
CA VAL A 177 -15.93 -16.84 -9.73
C VAL A 177 -15.14 -17.56 -8.65
N SER A 178 -14.19 -18.42 -9.04
CA SER A 178 -13.26 -19.07 -8.12
C SER A 178 -11.84 -18.71 -8.51
N THR A 179 -11.06 -18.23 -7.55
CA THR A 179 -9.66 -17.87 -7.75
C THR A 179 -8.76 -18.82 -6.97
N VAL A 180 -7.81 -19.44 -7.66
CA VAL A 180 -6.66 -20.13 -7.06
C VAL A 180 -5.42 -19.35 -7.44
N ALA A 181 -4.72 -18.80 -6.45
CA ALA A 181 -3.58 -17.95 -6.68
C ALA A 181 -2.33 -18.47 -5.97
N TYR A 182 -1.18 -18.24 -6.59
CA TYR A 182 0.13 -18.57 -6.06
C TYR A 182 0.93 -17.27 -5.92
N SER A 183 1.71 -17.16 -4.85
CA SER A 183 2.55 -15.99 -4.60
C SER A 183 3.85 -16.39 -3.92
N GLY A 184 4.87 -15.55 -4.11
CA GLY A 184 6.10 -15.65 -3.33
C GLY A 184 5.90 -15.27 -1.86
N VAL A 185 6.81 -15.72 -1.02
CA VAL A 185 6.78 -15.47 0.44
C VAL A 185 6.86 -13.97 0.77
N SER A 186 7.38 -13.14 -0.14
CA SER A 186 7.44 -11.69 0.01
C SER A 186 6.07 -11.03 0.27
N GLY A 187 4.97 -11.65 -0.18
CA GLY A 187 3.61 -11.18 0.10
C GLY A 187 3.25 -11.17 1.59
N ALA A 188 3.98 -11.93 2.42
CA ALA A 188 3.79 -11.94 3.88
C ALA A 188 4.52 -10.79 4.60
N GLY A 189 5.29 -9.98 3.87
CA GLY A 189 6.09 -8.87 4.41
C GLY A 189 7.46 -9.32 4.96
N LYS A 190 8.18 -8.37 5.56
CA LYS A 190 9.58 -8.53 6.03
C LYS A 190 9.69 -9.12 7.45
N SER A 191 8.59 -9.28 8.18
CA SER A 191 8.61 -9.83 9.53
C SER A 191 9.00 -11.31 9.52
N ALA A 192 9.95 -11.68 10.37
CA ALA A 192 10.38 -13.07 10.51
C ALA A 192 9.24 -13.92 11.11
N LYS A 193 8.91 -15.02 10.44
CA LYS A 193 7.93 -16.02 10.88
C LYS A 193 8.54 -17.40 10.68
N ALA A 194 8.44 -18.26 11.68
CA ALA A 194 9.09 -19.58 11.68
C ALA A 194 8.65 -20.41 10.46
N GLU A 195 7.34 -20.40 10.17
CA GLU A 195 6.73 -21.12 9.06
C GLU A 195 7.09 -20.56 7.67
N LEU A 196 7.74 -19.40 7.60
CA LEU A 196 8.19 -18.77 6.36
C LEU A 196 9.73 -18.77 6.22
N MET A 197 10.43 -19.40 7.16
CA MET A 197 11.88 -19.53 7.07
C MET A 197 12.27 -20.32 5.81
N MET A 198 13.46 -20.03 5.26
CA MET A 198 13.96 -20.69 4.05
C MET A 198 13.94 -22.22 4.17
N ALA A 199 14.29 -22.76 5.35
CA ALA A 199 14.27 -24.20 5.60
C ALA A 199 12.88 -24.85 5.48
N GLU A 200 11.80 -24.08 5.74
CA GLU A 200 10.41 -24.58 5.69
C GLU A 200 9.79 -24.41 4.29
N MET A 201 10.14 -23.30 3.61
CA MET A 201 9.47 -22.88 2.37
C MET A 201 10.24 -23.20 1.08
N PHE A 202 11.56 -23.41 1.14
CA PHE A 202 12.34 -23.67 -0.07
C PHE A 202 11.89 -24.97 -0.76
N GLY A 203 11.50 -24.87 -2.04
CA GLY A 203 10.98 -26.00 -2.80
C GLY A 203 9.58 -26.48 -2.38
N ASN A 204 8.90 -25.74 -1.51
CA ASN A 204 7.63 -26.12 -0.94
C ASN A 204 6.49 -25.19 -1.39
N VAL A 205 5.25 -25.66 -1.27
CA VAL A 205 4.03 -24.87 -1.47
C VAL A 205 3.07 -25.14 -0.33
N LYS A 206 2.51 -24.07 0.24
CA LYS A 206 1.60 -24.14 1.38
C LYS A 206 0.32 -23.38 1.11
N ALA A 207 -0.80 -24.06 1.27
CA ALA A 207 -2.11 -23.42 1.28
C ALA A 207 -2.27 -22.56 2.53
N TYR A 208 -2.83 -21.36 2.38
CA TYR A 208 -3.09 -20.45 3.49
C TYR A 208 -4.37 -19.65 3.27
N ASN A 209 -5.02 -19.22 4.36
CA ASN A 209 -6.24 -18.41 4.37
C ASN A 209 -7.37 -18.93 3.44
N LEU A 210 -7.53 -20.25 3.35
CA LEU A 210 -8.54 -20.89 2.52
C LEU A 210 -9.95 -20.42 2.90
N ASN A 211 -10.72 -19.95 1.92
CA ASN A 211 -12.11 -19.47 2.04
C ASN A 211 -12.32 -18.35 3.07
N LYS A 212 -11.25 -17.67 3.50
CA LYS A 212 -11.27 -16.57 4.47
C LYS A 212 -10.15 -15.57 4.19
N HIS A 213 -9.85 -15.31 2.91
CA HIS A 213 -8.77 -14.40 2.55
C HIS A 213 -9.29 -12.95 2.61
N ARG A 214 -8.57 -12.05 3.28
CA ARG A 214 -8.95 -10.62 3.42
C ARG A 214 -8.97 -9.79 2.12
N HIS A 215 -8.76 -10.46 1.00
CA HIS A 215 -8.82 -9.86 -0.34
C HIS A 215 -10.08 -10.28 -1.10
N GLU A 216 -10.92 -11.11 -0.49
CA GLU A 216 -12.22 -11.50 -1.02
C GLU A 216 -13.26 -10.37 -1.01
N PRO A 217 -13.45 -9.60 0.08
CA PRO A 217 -14.38 -8.46 0.08
C PRO A 217 -13.84 -7.26 -0.70
#